data_AF-A0A9E5MRQ5-F1
#
_entry.id   AF-A0A9E5MRQ5-F1
#
_cell.length_a   1.000
_cell.length_b   1.000
_cell.length_c   1.000
_cell.angle_alpha   90.00
_cell.angle_beta   90.00
_cell.angle_gamma   90.00
#
_symmetry.space_group_name_H-M   'P 1'
#
loop_
_entity.id
_entity.type
_entity.pdbx_description
1 polymer ?
#
loop_
_entity_poly.entity_id
_entity_poly.type
_entity_poly.pdbx_seq_one_letter_code
_entity_poly.pdbx_strand_id
1 'polypeptide(L)'
;MTYKFDRHTAAFDWRRAMSARTFAEFDDAVTAPLHGFRNKDDYYDKCSSLHFLKDIVRPTLIVNALDDPFMTPEVIPDADKLSESVTLEVSDAGGHVGFIGGGMPWRPHY
;
A
#
# COMPACT_ATOMS: atom_id res chain seq x y z
N MET A 1 -29.82 -5.44 9.64
CA MET A 1 -28.40 -5.23 9.28
C MET A 1 -28.20 -3.74 9.08
N THR A 2 -27.46 -3.07 9.95
CA THR A 2 -27.26 -1.60 9.89
C THR A 2 -26.00 -1.32 9.10
N TYR A 3 -26.07 -0.47 8.08
CA TYR A 3 -24.90 -0.06 7.29
C TYR A 3 -24.12 1.03 8.02
N LYS A 4 -22.77 1.00 7.92
CA LYS A 4 -21.88 2.01 8.52
C LYS A 4 -22.12 3.41 7.95
N PHE A 5 -22.45 3.49 6.67
CA PHE A 5 -22.76 4.73 5.97
C PHE A 5 -24.20 4.69 5.47
N ASP A 6 -24.85 5.86 5.42
CA ASP A 6 -26.19 5.98 4.88
C ASP A 6 -26.15 6.07 3.33
N ARG A 7 -27.15 5.46 2.69
CA ARG A 7 -27.18 5.33 1.22
C ARG A 7 -27.41 6.61 0.46
N HIS A 8 -27.98 7.61 1.12
CA HIS A 8 -28.40 8.87 0.50
C HIS A 8 -27.49 10.04 0.89
N THR A 9 -26.76 9.92 2.00
CA THR A 9 -25.92 10.99 2.53
C THR A 9 -24.42 10.67 2.55
N ALA A 10 -24.01 9.46 2.16
CA ALA A 10 -22.59 9.15 2.00
C ALA A 10 -21.91 10.10 1.00
N ALA A 11 -20.66 10.45 1.27
CA ALA A 11 -19.83 11.28 0.41
C ALA A 11 -19.42 10.59 -0.91
N PHE A 12 -19.92 9.36 -1.16
CA PHE A 12 -19.54 8.52 -2.29
C PHE A 12 -20.76 7.84 -2.91
N ASP A 13 -20.62 7.42 -4.17
CA ASP A 13 -21.68 6.71 -4.91
C ASP A 13 -21.73 5.23 -4.50
N TRP A 14 -22.83 4.84 -3.87
CA TRP A 14 -23.06 3.46 -3.42
C TRP A 14 -23.11 2.42 -4.53
N ARG A 15 -23.63 2.76 -5.71
CA ARG A 15 -23.66 1.81 -6.83
C ARG A 15 -22.25 1.55 -7.31
N ARG A 16 -21.43 2.61 -7.46
CA ARG A 16 -20.02 2.49 -7.83
C ARG A 16 -19.25 1.67 -6.80
N ALA A 17 -19.44 1.96 -5.51
CA ALA A 17 -18.81 1.23 -4.41
C ALA A 17 -19.12 -0.27 -4.45
N MET A 18 -20.38 -0.65 -4.65
CA MET A 18 -20.80 -2.05 -4.70
C MET A 18 -20.46 -2.76 -6.02
N SER A 19 -20.22 -2.00 -7.09
CA SER A 19 -19.81 -2.54 -8.39
C SER A 19 -18.30 -2.72 -8.54
N ALA A 20 -17.49 -2.13 -7.66
CA ALA A 20 -16.04 -2.24 -7.71
C ALA A 20 -15.58 -3.72 -7.69
N ARG A 21 -14.56 -4.02 -8.49
CA ARG A 21 -13.96 -5.34 -8.65
C ARG A 21 -12.48 -5.34 -8.29
N THR A 22 -11.86 -4.18 -8.15
CA THR A 22 -10.46 -3.99 -7.78
C THR A 22 -10.33 -3.00 -6.63
N PHE A 23 -9.20 -3.03 -5.90
CA PHE A 23 -8.90 -2.02 -4.88
C PHE A 23 -8.85 -0.61 -5.47
N ALA A 24 -8.24 -0.45 -6.65
CA ALA A 24 -8.19 0.80 -7.37
C ALA A 24 -9.60 1.37 -7.66
N GLU A 25 -10.54 0.54 -8.12
CA GLU A 25 -11.93 0.97 -8.34
C GLU A 25 -12.64 1.32 -7.04
N PHE A 26 -12.40 0.56 -5.97
CA PHE A 26 -12.97 0.85 -4.66
C PHE A 26 -12.41 2.16 -4.08
N ASP A 27 -11.10 2.39 -4.20
CA ASP A 27 -10.46 3.61 -3.74
C ASP A 27 -10.94 4.82 -4.52
N ASP A 28 -11.15 4.69 -5.83
CA ASP A 28 -11.71 5.77 -6.64
C ASP A 28 -13.17 6.05 -6.28
N ALA A 29 -13.96 5.00 -6.07
CA ALA A 29 -15.38 5.11 -5.79
C ALA A 29 -15.69 5.53 -4.36
N VAL A 30 -14.86 5.16 -3.37
CA VAL A 30 -15.14 5.31 -1.94
C VAL A 30 -14.05 6.09 -1.24
N THR A 31 -12.81 5.60 -1.20
CA THR A 31 -11.73 6.16 -0.38
C THR A 31 -11.44 7.60 -0.74
N ALA A 32 -11.21 7.88 -2.03
CA ALA A 32 -10.91 9.20 -2.54
C ALA A 32 -12.01 10.23 -2.19
N PRO A 33 -13.28 10.04 -2.58
CA PRO A 33 -14.33 11.02 -2.29
C PRO A 33 -14.67 11.11 -0.79
N LEU A 34 -14.57 10.02 -0.03
CA LEU A 34 -14.78 10.03 1.43
C LEU A 34 -13.77 10.93 2.15
N HIS A 35 -12.54 11.01 1.63
CA HIS A 35 -11.45 11.79 2.20
C HIS A 35 -11.16 13.10 1.44
N GLY A 36 -12.00 13.47 0.46
CA GLY A 36 -11.89 14.73 -0.29
C GLY A 36 -10.77 14.75 -1.34
N PHE A 37 -10.24 13.60 -1.74
CA PHE A 37 -9.35 13.49 -2.88
C PHE A 37 -10.12 13.52 -4.20
N ARG A 38 -9.45 13.97 -5.26
CA ARG A 38 -10.08 14.07 -6.59
C ARG A 38 -10.47 12.71 -7.18
N ASN A 39 -9.60 11.72 -7.00
CA ASN A 39 -9.71 10.36 -7.54
C ASN A 39 -8.69 9.45 -6.85
N LYS A 40 -8.65 8.16 -7.21
CA LYS A 40 -7.65 7.22 -6.64
C LYS A 40 -6.21 7.66 -6.84
N ASP A 41 -5.87 8.27 -7.98
CA ASP A 41 -4.48 8.64 -8.29
C ASP A 41 -4.02 9.85 -7.45
N ASP A 42 -4.91 10.84 -7.24
CA ASP A 42 -4.66 11.95 -6.33
C ASP A 42 -4.54 11.48 -4.88
N TYR A 43 -5.33 10.48 -4.48
CA TYR A 43 -5.18 9.82 -3.18
C TYR A 43 -3.83 9.11 -3.06
N TYR A 44 -3.47 8.25 -4.01
CA TYR A 44 -2.22 7.50 -3.99
C TYR A 44 -0.99 8.41 -4.00
N ASP A 45 -0.98 9.47 -4.82
CA ASP A 45 0.13 10.40 -4.87
C ASP A 45 0.31 11.16 -3.54
N LYS A 46 -0.76 11.76 -3.02
CA LYS A 46 -0.69 12.58 -1.78
C LYS A 46 -0.43 11.77 -0.53
N CYS A 47 -0.88 10.51 -0.49
CA CYS A 47 -0.69 9.63 0.64
C CYS A 47 0.52 8.69 0.48
N SER A 48 1.29 8.83 -0.60
CA SER A 48 2.47 7.99 -0.83
C SER A 48 3.58 8.30 0.16
N SER A 49 4.15 7.24 0.75
CA SER A 49 5.36 7.33 1.56
C SER A 49 6.61 7.65 0.72
N LEU A 50 6.56 7.44 -0.60
CA LEU A 50 7.67 7.63 -1.54
C LEU A 50 8.32 9.02 -1.40
N HIS A 51 7.50 10.05 -1.19
CA HIS A 51 7.94 11.44 -1.09
C HIS A 51 8.86 11.72 0.12
N PHE A 52 8.85 10.84 1.11
CA PHE A 52 9.53 11.00 2.39
C PHE A 52 10.73 10.07 2.58
N LEU A 53 10.89 9.04 1.74
CA LEU A 53 11.95 8.02 1.91
C LEU A 53 13.36 8.61 1.85
N LYS A 54 13.57 9.61 0.99
CA LYS A 54 14.83 10.36 0.85
C LYS A 54 15.23 11.15 2.10
N ASP A 55 14.28 11.46 2.98
CA ASP A 55 14.50 12.31 4.16
C ASP A 55 14.74 11.46 5.42
N ILE A 56 14.73 10.13 5.30
CA ILE A 56 15.02 9.21 6.41
C ILE A 56 16.51 9.31 6.78
N VAL A 57 16.80 9.67 8.04
CA VAL A 57 18.19 9.78 8.57
C VAL A 57 18.56 8.66 9.55
N ARG A 58 17.61 7.81 9.89
CA ARG A 58 17.84 6.66 10.79
C ARG A 58 18.00 5.40 9.94
N PRO A 59 18.96 4.52 10.26
CA PRO A 59 19.08 3.22 9.59
C PRO A 59 17.72 2.53 9.55
N THR A 60 17.20 2.30 8.35
CA THR A 60 15.85 1.76 8.09
C THR A 60 15.95 0.66 7.07
N LEU A 61 15.41 -0.51 7.39
CA LEU A 61 15.27 -1.62 6.47
C LEU A 61 13.82 -1.67 5.97
N ILE A 62 13.63 -1.62 4.65
CA ILE A 62 12.37 -1.87 3.97
C ILE A 62 12.47 -3.24 3.33
N VAL A 63 11.51 -4.12 3.61
CA VAL A 63 11.44 -5.46 3.02
C VAL A 63 10.16 -5.54 2.19
N ASN A 64 10.26 -6.03 0.96
CA ASN A 64 9.13 -6.25 0.06
C ASN A 64 9.28 -7.59 -0.70
N ALA A 65 8.19 -8.10 -1.26
CA ALA A 65 8.19 -9.34 -2.05
C ALA A 65 7.55 -9.10 -3.43
N LEU A 66 8.15 -9.66 -4.49
CA LEU A 66 7.63 -9.52 -5.86
C LEU A 66 6.33 -10.28 -6.10
N ASP A 67 6.04 -11.31 -5.29
CA ASP A 67 4.82 -12.11 -5.36
C ASP A 67 3.73 -11.62 -4.39
N ASP A 68 3.84 -10.40 -3.85
CA ASP A 68 2.80 -9.80 -3.01
C ASP A 68 1.47 -9.71 -3.78
N PRO A 69 0.38 -10.35 -3.31
CA PRO A 69 -0.91 -10.32 -4.00
C PRO A 69 -1.68 -8.99 -3.83
N PHE A 70 -1.19 -8.11 -2.96
CA PHE A 70 -1.82 -6.83 -2.63
C PHE A 70 -1.06 -5.64 -3.23
N MET A 71 0.26 -5.74 -3.30
CA MET A 71 1.14 -4.72 -3.88
C MET A 71 1.56 -5.08 -5.30
N THR A 72 1.81 -4.08 -6.13
CA THR A 72 2.31 -4.30 -7.49
C THR A 72 3.79 -3.91 -7.57
N PRO A 73 4.59 -4.47 -8.50
CA PRO A 73 6.01 -4.12 -8.61
C PRO A 73 6.27 -2.62 -8.77
N GLU A 74 5.32 -1.86 -9.32
CA GLU A 74 5.41 -0.42 -9.50
C GLU A 74 5.42 0.37 -8.18
N VAL A 75 5.05 -0.23 -7.05
CA VAL A 75 5.15 0.44 -5.73
C VAL A 75 6.56 0.36 -5.14
N ILE A 76 7.44 -0.46 -5.71
CA ILE A 76 8.82 -0.61 -5.25
C ILE A 76 9.60 0.63 -5.71
N PRO A 77 10.19 1.41 -4.78
CA PRO A 77 10.85 2.65 -5.12
C PRO A 77 12.18 2.40 -5.85
N ASP A 78 12.46 3.24 -6.83
CA ASP A 78 13.79 3.32 -7.43
C ASP A 78 14.83 3.78 -6.39
N ALA A 79 16.09 3.35 -6.58
CA ALA A 79 17.17 3.66 -5.65
C ALA A 79 17.41 5.17 -5.47
N ASP A 80 17.11 6.00 -6.48
CA ASP A 80 17.25 7.46 -6.40
C ASP A 80 16.20 8.13 -5.48
N LYS A 81 15.17 7.40 -5.07
CA LYS A 81 14.15 7.86 -4.11
C LYS A 81 14.50 7.52 -2.66
N LEU A 82 15.54 6.73 -2.44
CA LEU A 82 15.95 6.27 -1.12
C LEU A 82 17.08 7.16 -0.56
N SER A 83 17.08 7.37 0.75
CA SER A 83 18.23 7.96 1.42
C SER A 83 19.33 6.91 1.61
N GLU A 84 20.57 7.36 1.85
CA GLU A 84 21.68 6.47 2.19
C GLU A 84 21.45 5.68 3.49
N SER A 85 20.49 6.10 4.33
CA SER A 85 20.12 5.40 5.56
C SER A 85 19.03 4.35 5.34
N VAL A 86 18.51 4.19 4.12
CA VAL A 86 17.48 3.22 3.78
C VAL A 86 18.10 2.08 2.98
N THR A 87 17.93 0.86 3.50
CA THR A 87 18.19 -0.37 2.75
C THR A 87 16.85 -0.93 2.29
N LEU A 88 16.72 -1.21 0.99
CA LEU A 88 15.57 -1.90 0.42
C LEU A 88 15.97 -3.32 0.03
N GLU A 89 15.30 -4.31 0.60
CA GLU A 89 15.42 -5.72 0.23
C GLU A 89 14.13 -6.18 -0.44
N VAL A 90 14.25 -6.70 -1.65
CA VAL A 90 13.13 -7.24 -2.41
C VAL A 90 13.38 -8.73 -2.64
N SER A 91 12.52 -9.57 -2.09
CA SER A 91 12.58 -11.02 -2.31
C SER A 91 11.73 -11.43 -3.53
N ASP A 92 12.11 -12.53 -4.18
CA ASP A 92 11.32 -13.11 -5.27
C ASP A 92 9.98 -13.69 -4.76
N ALA A 93 9.96 -14.14 -3.50
CA ALA A 93 8.80 -14.74 -2.85
C ALA A 93 8.67 -14.33 -1.38
N GLY A 94 7.46 -14.36 -0.84
CA GLY A 94 7.15 -14.00 0.55
C GLY A 94 5.72 -13.49 0.75
N GLY A 95 5.04 -13.07 -0.30
CA GLY A 95 3.69 -12.51 -0.24
C GLY A 95 3.61 -11.23 0.60
N HIS A 96 2.39 -10.83 0.95
CA HIS A 96 2.14 -9.52 1.61
C HIS A 96 2.70 -9.40 3.03
N VAL A 97 2.81 -10.51 3.77
CA VAL A 97 3.22 -10.53 5.19
C VAL A 97 4.11 -11.75 5.51
N GLY A 98 4.55 -12.52 4.52
CA GLY A 98 5.27 -13.78 4.72
C GLY A 98 6.79 -13.60 4.78
N PHE A 99 7.26 -12.64 5.58
CA PHE A 99 8.68 -12.51 5.90
C PHE A 99 9.04 -13.40 7.11
N ILE A 100 8.67 -14.69 7.07
CA ILE A 100 9.02 -15.67 8.11
C ILE A 100 9.36 -17.02 7.46
N GLY A 101 10.64 -17.28 7.21
CA GLY A 101 11.22 -18.62 7.22
C GLY A 101 12.31 -18.67 8.28
N GLY A 102 12.65 -19.86 8.83
CA GLY A 102 13.80 -20.07 9.75
C GLY A 102 13.59 -20.94 10.98
N GLY A 103 14.51 -21.86 11.23
CA GLY A 103 14.42 -22.84 12.32
C GLY A 103 14.51 -22.22 13.71
N MET A 104 13.62 -22.66 14.61
CA MET A 104 13.72 -22.40 16.04
C MET A 104 15.12 -22.81 16.55
N PRO A 105 15.85 -21.97 17.30
CA PRO A 105 15.42 -20.68 17.81
C PRO A 105 15.99 -19.44 17.08
N TRP A 106 16.89 -19.55 16.08
CA TRP A 106 17.70 -18.38 15.67
C TRP A 106 18.18 -18.29 14.21
N ARG A 107 17.49 -18.86 13.22
CA ARG A 107 17.92 -18.70 11.81
C ARG A 107 16.79 -18.33 10.86
N PRO A 108 16.20 -17.13 10.99
CA PRO A 108 15.28 -16.63 10.00
C PRO A 108 15.95 -16.59 8.61
N HIS A 109 15.31 -17.19 7.60
CA HIS A 109 15.59 -16.98 6.19
C HIS A 109 14.36 -16.38 5.52
N TYR A 110 14.59 -15.36 4.70
CA TYR A 110 13.62 -14.75 3.80
C TYR A 110 13.84 -15.34 2.41
#